data_AF-A0A366WBZ2-F1
#
_entry.id   AF-A0A366WBZ2-F1
#
_cell.length_a   1.000
_cell.length_b   1.000
_cell.length_c   1.000
_cell.angle_alpha   90.00
_cell.angle_beta   90.00
_cell.angle_gamma   90.00
#
_symmetry.space_group_name_H-M   'P 1'
#
loop_
_entity.id
_entity.type
_entity.pdbx_description
1 polymer ?
#
loop_
_entity_poly.entity_id
_entity_poly.type
_entity_poly.pdbx_seq_one_letter_code
_entity_poly.pdbx_strand_id
1 'polypeptide(L)'
;MFKDQYVKATHYFGECSMGNFWNTFEKNKVESDFEIIKLHGFNTIILILPWSPFQTKIDPITYDQELLNRLSFICSIIKLQNFNLILRVGYLWSNSTENINTFERYRKFFINKKLQHSWVDYIKTIENIVASFNINYKFFLCWEDFYWSVLRCNENVTLENRLAIAKGCGFQDYLSASYSVEELNLIYKCNLNSLNEVVIPLFNEALFKELHFFFDNIYLLKIISLTKFALKHDDIVYEHRIDSDLSAIDGSLDSNYSKKHIKVDAIYYHPMIGEKSNKAFTAREAIDHFSKVVNSFRANSVQRGLPFIDQLNFHISNPQYPNFGRIKPEIHNDFLSGILPVLSSGTSGYGIWGIFDWTNDKVFNGAFELSLKGWESSFTEELDNTLILRDGATLFQKLKEPLKEAILEVKCTSKDDFLHFSVNGERFDEAAKLLIIKCKKLNEIDIQVYKGNLSIDKISVYNHVYSNGMLTRDRVERETSQLIKKINKNIN
;
A
#
# COMPACT_ATOMS: atom_id res chain seq x y z
N MET A 1 -9.34 15.91 -9.43
CA MET A 1 -10.23 14.75 -9.16
C MET A 1 -11.39 14.67 -10.15
N PHE A 2 -12.32 13.72 -9.96
CA PHE A 2 -13.57 13.63 -10.74
C PHE A 2 -14.29 14.98 -10.73
N LYS A 3 -14.74 15.44 -11.90
CA LYS A 3 -15.38 16.77 -12.02
C LYS A 3 -16.74 16.75 -11.32
N ASP A 4 -17.07 17.87 -10.69
CA ASP A 4 -18.41 18.17 -10.13
C ASP A 4 -18.90 17.20 -9.05
N GLN A 5 -17.98 16.49 -8.38
CA GLN A 5 -18.30 15.58 -7.28
C GLN A 5 -17.21 15.61 -6.21
N TYR A 6 -17.60 15.77 -4.94
CA TYR A 6 -16.67 15.60 -3.82
C TYR A 6 -16.34 14.11 -3.61
N VAL A 7 -15.05 13.78 -3.65
CA VAL A 7 -14.58 12.39 -3.58
C VAL A 7 -14.61 11.89 -2.13
N LYS A 8 -15.35 10.81 -1.88
CA LYS A 8 -15.42 10.12 -0.59
C LYS A 8 -14.95 8.70 -0.82
N ALA A 9 -13.67 8.46 -0.54
CA ALA A 9 -13.00 7.23 -0.92
C ALA A 9 -12.64 6.34 0.27
N THR A 10 -12.52 5.04 0.01
CA THR A 10 -11.84 4.10 0.90
C THR A 10 -10.96 3.20 0.05
N HIS A 11 -9.78 2.88 0.56
CA HIS A 11 -9.01 1.77 0.00
C HIS A 11 -9.74 0.45 0.28
N TYR A 12 -9.64 -0.49 -0.65
CA TYR A 12 -10.22 -1.82 -0.50
C TYR A 12 -9.16 -2.92 -0.62
N PHE A 13 -9.08 -3.74 0.43
CA PHE A 13 -8.24 -4.93 0.51
C PHE A 13 -8.85 -6.02 1.42
N GLY A 14 -10.17 -5.95 1.66
CA GLY A 14 -10.88 -6.86 2.56
C GLY A 14 -10.33 -6.84 3.99
N GLU A 15 -10.09 -8.03 4.55
CA GLU A 15 -9.51 -8.24 5.89
C GLU A 15 -7.98 -8.47 5.87
N CYS A 16 -7.36 -8.41 4.69
CA CYS A 16 -5.96 -8.73 4.50
C CYS A 16 -5.12 -7.45 4.35
N SER A 17 -3.80 -7.57 4.26
CA SER A 17 -2.96 -6.42 3.92
C SER A 17 -3.00 -6.16 2.43
N MET A 18 -2.84 -4.89 2.06
CA MET A 18 -2.61 -4.43 0.69
C MET A 18 -1.48 -5.19 -0.04
N GLY A 19 -0.45 -5.67 0.68
CA GLY A 19 0.63 -6.47 0.11
C GLY A 19 0.22 -7.92 -0.20
N ASN A 20 -0.84 -8.45 0.41
CA ASN A 20 -1.26 -9.83 0.27
C ASN A 20 -2.68 -10.02 -0.30
N PHE A 21 -3.46 -8.94 -0.40
CA PHE A 21 -4.86 -8.96 -0.86
C PHE A 21 -5.06 -9.73 -2.16
N TRP A 22 -4.24 -9.47 -3.17
CA TRP A 22 -4.36 -10.12 -4.47
C TRP A 22 -4.07 -11.62 -4.44
N ASN A 23 -3.41 -12.13 -3.41
CA ASN A 23 -3.11 -13.55 -3.26
C ASN A 23 -4.01 -14.23 -2.24
N THR A 24 -4.69 -13.48 -1.37
CA THR A 24 -5.64 -13.97 -0.35
C THR A 24 -7.04 -13.42 -0.60
N PHE A 25 -7.36 -13.24 -1.87
CA PHE A 25 -8.63 -12.72 -2.35
C PHE A 25 -9.77 -13.63 -1.90
N GLU A 26 -10.87 -13.04 -1.46
CA GLU A 26 -12.10 -13.73 -1.08
C GLU A 26 -13.22 -13.16 -1.96
N LYS A 27 -13.41 -13.75 -3.14
CA LYS A 27 -14.33 -13.28 -4.18
C LYS A 27 -15.76 -13.11 -3.66
N ASN A 28 -16.20 -14.01 -2.79
CA ASN A 28 -17.55 -14.03 -2.19
C ASN A 28 -17.82 -12.89 -1.20
N LYS A 29 -16.79 -12.15 -0.74
CA LYS A 29 -16.95 -11.02 0.19
C LYS A 29 -17.02 -9.66 -0.51
N VAL A 30 -16.56 -9.55 -1.76
CA VAL A 30 -16.40 -8.25 -2.42
C VAL A 30 -17.72 -7.49 -2.53
N GLU A 31 -18.80 -8.17 -2.91
CA GLU A 31 -20.10 -7.53 -3.10
C GLU A 31 -20.67 -6.98 -1.78
N SER A 32 -20.70 -7.80 -0.73
CA SER A 32 -21.20 -7.39 0.59
C SER A 32 -20.31 -6.35 1.27
N ASP A 33 -19.00 -6.42 1.07
CA ASP A 33 -18.09 -5.37 1.53
C ASP A 33 -18.39 -4.02 0.87
N PHE A 34 -18.68 -4.01 -0.43
CA PHE A 34 -19.01 -2.79 -1.16
C PHE A 34 -20.37 -2.23 -0.77
N GLU A 35 -21.34 -3.08 -0.45
CA GLU A 35 -22.62 -2.65 0.12
C GLU A 35 -22.40 -1.92 1.45
N ILE A 36 -21.56 -2.47 2.34
CA ILE A 36 -21.19 -1.82 3.60
C ILE A 36 -20.50 -0.48 3.34
N ILE A 37 -19.53 -0.43 2.43
CA ILE A 37 -18.83 0.81 2.06
C ILE A 37 -19.81 1.87 1.57
N LYS A 38 -20.79 1.49 0.73
CA LYS A 38 -21.83 2.38 0.21
C LYS A 38 -22.74 2.90 1.33
N LEU A 39 -23.15 2.04 2.25
CA LEU A 39 -23.93 2.40 3.45
C LEU A 39 -23.18 3.41 4.34
N HIS A 40 -21.85 3.42 4.29
CA HIS A 40 -21.01 4.40 4.98
C HIS A 40 -20.85 5.73 4.24
N GLY A 41 -21.48 5.87 3.06
CA GLY A 41 -21.54 7.12 2.29
C GLY A 41 -20.30 7.38 1.44
N PHE A 42 -19.42 6.39 1.28
CA PHE A 42 -18.35 6.44 0.29
C PHE A 42 -18.91 6.27 -1.12
N ASN A 43 -18.32 6.97 -2.07
CA ASN A 43 -18.70 6.96 -3.49
C ASN A 43 -17.57 6.49 -4.41
N THR A 44 -16.39 6.20 -3.84
CA THR A 44 -15.18 5.88 -4.60
C THR A 44 -14.40 4.77 -3.92
N ILE A 45 -13.93 3.80 -4.70
CA ILE A 45 -13.02 2.74 -4.23
C ILE A 45 -11.60 3.07 -4.72
N ILE A 46 -10.62 3.00 -3.82
CA ILE A 46 -9.20 3.02 -4.19
C ILE A 46 -8.69 1.58 -4.20
N LEU A 47 -8.24 1.11 -5.36
CA LEU A 47 -7.62 -0.20 -5.52
C LEU A 47 -6.11 -0.05 -5.64
N ILE A 48 -5.39 -0.77 -4.79
CA ILE A 48 -3.93 -0.83 -4.79
C ILE A 48 -3.50 -1.97 -5.70
N LEU A 49 -2.72 -1.66 -6.74
CA LEU A 49 -2.26 -2.61 -7.74
C LEU A 49 -0.73 -2.74 -7.70
N PRO A 50 -0.18 -3.84 -7.17
CA PRO A 50 1.24 -4.11 -7.24
C PRO A 50 1.66 -4.46 -8.68
N TRP A 51 2.89 -4.14 -9.05
CA TRP A 51 3.36 -4.37 -10.42
C TRP A 51 3.80 -5.81 -10.66
N SER A 52 4.73 -6.33 -9.86
CA SER A 52 5.32 -7.66 -10.04
C SER A 52 4.33 -8.83 -9.97
N PRO A 53 3.29 -8.83 -9.12
CA PRO A 53 2.34 -9.94 -9.09
C PRO A 53 1.47 -10.02 -10.35
N PHE A 54 1.08 -8.87 -10.91
CA PHE A 54 0.26 -8.83 -12.12
C PHE A 54 1.09 -9.13 -13.37
N GLN A 55 2.26 -8.53 -13.50
CA GLN A 55 3.16 -8.74 -14.64
C GLN A 55 4.37 -9.55 -14.17
N THR A 56 4.30 -10.88 -14.29
CA THR A 56 5.26 -11.83 -13.69
C THR A 56 6.64 -11.81 -14.33
N LYS A 57 6.74 -11.54 -15.64
CA LYS A 57 8.02 -11.39 -16.37
C LYS A 57 8.08 -10.09 -17.15
N ILE A 58 9.31 -9.59 -17.30
CA ILE A 58 9.64 -8.34 -18.00
C ILE A 58 10.07 -8.62 -19.45
N ASP A 59 10.66 -9.79 -19.71
CA ASP A 59 11.18 -10.16 -21.02
C ASP A 59 11.25 -11.71 -21.18
N PRO A 60 10.40 -12.33 -22.02
CA PRO A 60 9.21 -11.70 -22.62
C PRO A 60 8.22 -11.25 -21.54
N ILE A 61 7.38 -10.25 -21.85
CA ILE A 61 6.34 -9.79 -20.93
C ILE A 61 5.30 -10.89 -20.76
N THR A 62 5.00 -11.24 -19.50
CA THR A 62 3.92 -12.18 -19.16
C THR A 62 3.12 -11.67 -17.97
N TYR A 63 1.84 -12.02 -17.92
CA TYR A 63 0.92 -11.64 -16.86
C TYR A 63 0.38 -12.84 -16.11
N ASP A 64 0.02 -12.64 -14.84
CA ASP A 64 -0.82 -13.58 -14.09
C ASP A 64 -2.29 -13.35 -14.48
N GLN A 65 -2.82 -14.26 -15.28
CA GLN A 65 -4.18 -14.13 -15.83
C GLN A 65 -5.25 -14.14 -14.74
N GLU A 66 -5.02 -14.86 -13.64
CA GLU A 66 -6.01 -14.94 -12.57
C GLU A 66 -6.10 -13.63 -11.79
N LEU A 67 -4.98 -12.94 -11.56
CA LEU A 67 -5.00 -11.58 -11.00
C LEU A 67 -5.70 -10.58 -11.93
N LEU A 68 -5.53 -10.70 -13.26
CA LEU A 68 -6.27 -9.88 -14.22
C LEU A 68 -7.78 -10.20 -14.21
N ASN A 69 -8.16 -11.47 -14.04
CA ASN A 69 -9.55 -11.89 -13.89
C ASN A 69 -10.16 -11.31 -12.60
N ARG A 70 -9.42 -11.32 -11.48
CA ARG A 70 -9.83 -10.69 -10.21
C ARG A 70 -10.05 -9.20 -10.35
N LEU A 71 -9.15 -8.49 -11.03
CA LEU A 71 -9.34 -7.07 -11.33
C LEU A 71 -10.61 -6.83 -12.15
N SER A 72 -10.82 -7.64 -13.18
CA SER A 72 -12.03 -7.57 -14.03
C SER A 72 -13.30 -7.82 -13.22
N PHE A 73 -13.29 -8.81 -12.32
CA PHE A 73 -14.39 -9.09 -11.41
C PHE A 73 -14.65 -7.92 -10.46
N ILE A 74 -13.64 -7.36 -9.81
CA ILE A 74 -13.85 -6.19 -8.92
C ILE A 74 -14.41 -5.01 -9.74
N CYS A 75 -13.92 -4.77 -10.95
CA CYS A 75 -14.45 -3.73 -11.83
C CYS A 75 -15.95 -3.96 -12.15
N SER A 76 -16.38 -5.20 -12.39
CA SER A 76 -17.79 -5.47 -12.62
C SER A 76 -18.65 -5.11 -11.40
N ILE A 77 -18.19 -5.42 -10.18
CA ILE A 77 -18.90 -5.05 -8.95
C ILE A 77 -18.89 -3.52 -8.73
N ILE A 78 -17.76 -2.84 -8.96
CA ILE A 78 -17.67 -1.36 -8.91
C ILE A 78 -18.71 -0.74 -9.86
N LYS A 79 -18.81 -1.26 -11.09
CA LYS A 79 -19.78 -0.78 -12.07
C LYS A 79 -21.21 -1.03 -11.61
N LEU A 80 -21.53 -2.25 -11.18
CA LEU A 80 -22.86 -2.64 -10.70
C LEU A 80 -23.33 -1.77 -9.53
N GLN A 81 -22.44 -1.48 -8.59
CA GLN A 81 -22.75 -0.68 -7.41
C GLN A 81 -22.56 0.83 -7.62
N ASN A 82 -22.19 1.27 -8.82
CA ASN A 82 -22.02 2.67 -9.23
C ASN A 82 -20.99 3.44 -8.38
N PHE A 83 -19.85 2.82 -8.10
CA PHE A 83 -18.69 3.48 -7.51
C PHE A 83 -17.80 4.12 -8.59
N ASN A 84 -17.14 5.22 -8.24
CA ASN A 84 -15.96 5.65 -8.96
C ASN A 84 -14.75 4.79 -8.55
N LEU A 85 -13.70 4.78 -9.36
CA LEU A 85 -12.51 3.97 -9.12
C LEU A 85 -11.22 4.79 -9.21
N ILE A 86 -10.36 4.70 -8.20
CA ILE A 86 -8.99 5.20 -8.23
C ILE A 86 -8.04 4.00 -8.22
N LEU A 87 -7.10 3.96 -9.15
CA LEU A 87 -6.13 2.88 -9.30
C LEU A 87 -4.77 3.36 -8.83
N ARG A 88 -4.36 3.01 -7.60
CA ARG A 88 -3.00 3.22 -7.12
C ARG A 88 -2.10 2.15 -7.72
N VAL A 89 -1.44 2.46 -8.82
CA VAL A 89 -0.65 1.50 -9.62
C VAL A 89 0.81 1.50 -9.22
N GLY A 90 1.45 0.34 -9.32
CA GLY A 90 2.86 0.21 -9.01
C GLY A 90 3.17 0.05 -7.53
N TYR A 91 2.22 -0.48 -6.76
CA TYR A 91 2.41 -0.63 -5.33
C TYR A 91 3.65 -1.47 -5.01
N LEU A 92 4.47 -0.94 -4.09
CA LEU A 92 5.82 -1.44 -3.83
C LEU A 92 5.84 -2.84 -3.21
N TRP A 93 4.92 -3.09 -2.29
CA TRP A 93 4.96 -4.26 -1.42
C TRP A 93 4.05 -5.36 -1.96
N SER A 94 4.56 -6.58 -2.03
CA SER A 94 3.74 -7.74 -2.38
C SER A 94 4.28 -9.04 -1.78
N ASN A 95 3.36 -9.88 -1.33
CA ASN A 95 3.64 -11.23 -0.90
C ASN A 95 3.56 -12.18 -2.11
N SER A 96 4.37 -11.95 -3.16
CA SER A 96 4.38 -12.81 -4.34
C SER A 96 5.45 -13.89 -4.28
N THR A 97 5.19 -15.00 -4.98
CA THR A 97 6.16 -16.07 -5.27
C THR A 97 7.17 -15.71 -6.37
N GLU A 98 7.01 -14.54 -7.00
CA GLU A 98 7.87 -14.08 -8.10
C GLU A 98 9.33 -13.83 -7.69
N ASN A 99 10.25 -14.13 -8.61
CA ASN A 99 11.70 -13.99 -8.41
C ASN A 99 12.16 -12.53 -8.26
N ILE A 100 11.50 -11.58 -8.94
CA ILE A 100 11.83 -10.14 -8.88
C ILE A 100 10.58 -9.38 -8.46
N ASN A 101 10.60 -8.85 -7.24
CA ASN A 101 9.53 -8.03 -6.69
C ASN A 101 9.54 -6.60 -7.29
N THR A 102 8.46 -5.85 -7.05
CA THR A 102 8.31 -4.47 -7.52
C THR A 102 9.43 -3.54 -7.03
N PHE A 103 9.89 -3.73 -5.79
CA PHE A 103 11.00 -2.97 -5.21
C PHE A 103 12.27 -3.04 -6.06
N GLU A 104 12.69 -4.25 -6.45
CA GLU A 104 13.87 -4.46 -7.29
C GLU A 104 13.68 -3.93 -8.71
N ARG A 105 12.45 -3.92 -9.24
CA ARG A 105 12.15 -3.28 -10.53
C ARG A 105 12.38 -1.78 -10.47
N TYR A 106 11.95 -1.11 -9.40
CA TYR A 106 12.15 0.33 -9.28
C TYR A 106 13.60 0.75 -9.07
N ARG A 107 14.40 -0.03 -8.32
CA ARG A 107 15.85 0.20 -8.21
C ARG A 107 16.55 0.27 -9.57
N LYS A 108 16.10 -0.55 -10.52
CA LYS A 108 16.71 -0.70 -11.86
C LYS A 108 15.95 0.06 -12.94
N PHE A 109 14.91 0.81 -12.60
CA PHE A 109 13.95 1.33 -13.56
C PHE A 109 14.58 2.22 -14.63
N PHE A 110 15.39 3.19 -14.22
CA PHE A 110 15.98 4.15 -15.15
C PHE A 110 17.21 3.63 -15.90
N ILE A 111 17.84 2.59 -15.38
CA ILE A 111 19.01 1.96 -16.01
C ILE A 111 18.63 0.84 -16.99
N ASN A 112 17.38 0.37 -16.96
CA ASN A 112 16.93 -0.74 -17.79
C ASN A 112 15.73 -0.34 -18.67
N LYS A 113 15.98 -0.20 -19.98
CA LYS A 113 14.96 0.14 -20.97
C LYS A 113 13.85 -0.90 -21.09
N LYS A 114 14.13 -2.19 -20.83
CA LYS A 114 13.11 -3.24 -20.82
C LYS A 114 12.13 -3.04 -19.65
N LEU A 115 12.61 -2.60 -18.48
CA LEU A 115 11.72 -2.26 -17.35
C LEU A 115 10.81 -1.06 -17.66
N GLN A 116 11.34 -0.01 -18.31
CA GLN A 116 10.54 1.13 -18.76
C GLN A 116 9.45 0.71 -19.75
N HIS A 117 9.81 -0.13 -20.73
CA HIS A 117 8.86 -0.68 -21.69
C HIS A 117 7.78 -1.53 -21.00
N SER A 118 8.19 -2.41 -20.09
CA SER A 118 7.30 -3.29 -19.34
C SER A 118 6.36 -2.52 -18.42
N TRP A 119 6.78 -1.38 -17.88
CA TRP A 119 5.90 -0.48 -17.13
C TRP A 119 4.82 0.16 -18.00
N VAL A 120 5.21 0.67 -19.18
CA VAL A 120 4.24 1.21 -20.15
C VAL A 120 3.22 0.14 -20.54
N ASP A 121 3.68 -1.08 -20.79
CA ASP A 121 2.80 -2.21 -21.12
C ASP A 121 1.86 -2.59 -19.95
N TYR A 122 2.38 -2.61 -18.72
CA TYR A 122 1.59 -2.85 -17.51
C TYR A 122 0.45 -1.82 -17.37
N ILE A 123 0.78 -0.53 -17.50
CA ILE A 123 -0.22 0.55 -17.39
C ILE A 123 -1.29 0.41 -18.48
N LYS A 124 -0.89 0.16 -19.74
CA LYS A 124 -1.82 -0.07 -20.85
C LYS A 124 -2.74 -1.26 -20.62
N THR A 125 -2.19 -2.36 -20.10
CA THR A 125 -2.95 -3.57 -19.82
C THR A 125 -4.02 -3.33 -18.75
N ILE A 126 -3.65 -2.68 -17.65
CA ILE A 126 -4.58 -2.31 -16.59
C ILE A 126 -5.66 -1.35 -17.11
N GLU A 127 -5.28 -0.32 -17.88
CA GLU A 127 -6.25 0.63 -18.44
C GLU A 127 -7.23 -0.05 -19.40
N ASN A 128 -6.74 -0.96 -20.27
CA ASN A 128 -7.60 -1.69 -21.21
C ASN A 128 -8.67 -2.51 -20.49
N ILE A 129 -8.32 -3.15 -19.37
CA ILE A 129 -9.27 -3.90 -18.54
C ILE A 129 -10.31 -2.95 -17.96
N VAL A 130 -9.88 -1.92 -17.23
CA VAL A 130 -10.80 -1.04 -16.49
C VAL A 130 -11.70 -0.25 -17.43
N ALA A 131 -11.16 0.24 -18.56
CA ALA A 131 -11.93 0.97 -19.56
C ALA A 131 -13.06 0.15 -20.18
N SER A 132 -12.95 -1.19 -20.21
CA SER A 132 -13.99 -2.06 -20.76
C SER A 132 -15.30 -2.08 -19.95
N PHE A 133 -15.27 -1.64 -18.68
CA PHE A 133 -16.42 -1.65 -17.78
C PHE A 133 -17.23 -0.34 -17.76
N ASN A 134 -16.80 0.69 -18.52
CA ASN A 134 -17.44 2.02 -18.55
C ASN A 134 -17.64 2.59 -17.12
N ILE A 135 -16.59 2.50 -16.30
CA ILE A 135 -16.51 3.07 -14.95
C ILE A 135 -15.86 4.45 -15.05
N ASN A 136 -16.22 5.37 -14.16
CA ASN A 136 -15.47 6.61 -13.99
C ASN A 136 -14.21 6.32 -13.16
N TYR A 137 -13.04 6.28 -13.81
CA TYR A 137 -11.79 5.89 -13.17
C TYR A 137 -10.69 6.96 -13.28
N LYS A 138 -9.72 6.90 -12.36
CA LYS A 138 -8.46 7.66 -12.39
C LYS A 138 -7.29 6.75 -12.07
N PHE A 139 -6.17 6.97 -12.73
CA PHE A 139 -4.89 6.42 -12.28
C PHE A 139 -4.31 7.30 -11.17
N PHE A 140 -3.59 6.69 -10.25
CA PHE A 140 -2.97 7.33 -9.11
C PHE A 140 -1.55 6.80 -8.90
N LEU A 141 -0.61 7.71 -8.68
CA LEU A 141 0.76 7.40 -8.28
C LEU A 141 1.04 7.99 -6.90
N CYS A 142 1.58 7.16 -6.01
CA CYS A 142 2.06 7.57 -4.70
C CYS A 142 3.56 7.82 -4.75
N TRP A 143 4.03 8.91 -4.13
CA TRP A 143 5.46 9.17 -3.99
C TRP A 143 6.19 8.05 -3.23
N GLU A 144 5.55 7.47 -2.20
CA GLU A 144 6.17 6.45 -1.34
C GLU A 144 6.59 5.21 -2.14
N ASP A 145 5.75 4.78 -3.09
CA ASP A 145 5.99 3.55 -3.87
C ASP A 145 7.31 3.62 -4.65
N PHE A 146 7.73 4.82 -5.06
CA PHE A 146 9.00 5.05 -5.75
C PHE A 146 10.12 5.47 -4.79
N TYR A 147 9.80 6.25 -3.76
CA TYR A 147 10.78 6.82 -2.85
C TYR A 147 11.59 5.75 -2.13
N TRP A 148 10.95 4.73 -1.53
CA TRP A 148 11.65 3.74 -0.71
C TRP A 148 12.70 2.95 -1.49
N SER A 149 12.39 2.58 -2.73
CA SER A 149 13.30 1.80 -3.57
C SER A 149 14.50 2.59 -4.09
N VAL A 150 14.38 3.92 -4.17
CA VAL A 150 15.39 4.79 -4.78
C VAL A 150 16.24 5.50 -3.72
N LEU A 151 15.57 6.01 -2.69
CA LEU A 151 16.17 6.87 -1.67
C LEU A 151 16.51 6.15 -0.36
N ARG A 152 15.95 4.97 -0.12
CA ARG A 152 16.21 4.19 1.10
C ARG A 152 16.80 2.82 0.77
N CYS A 153 17.27 2.12 1.81
CA CYS A 153 17.82 0.76 1.71
C CYS A 153 19.08 0.69 0.83
N ASN A 154 19.97 1.68 0.97
CA ASN A 154 21.27 1.73 0.29
C ASN A 154 22.44 1.33 1.20
N GLU A 155 22.18 1.09 2.49
CA GLU A 155 23.18 0.79 3.52
C GLU A 155 23.92 -0.52 3.23
N ASN A 156 23.24 -1.50 2.63
CA ASN A 156 23.79 -2.81 2.27
C ASN A 156 24.24 -2.90 0.79
N VAL A 157 24.27 -1.77 0.08
CA VAL A 157 24.62 -1.73 -1.34
C VAL A 157 26.09 -1.34 -1.47
N THR A 158 26.87 -2.10 -2.23
CA THR A 158 28.30 -1.82 -2.44
C THR A 158 28.52 -0.44 -3.06
N LEU A 159 29.67 0.17 -2.79
CA LEU A 159 30.03 1.49 -3.33
C LEU A 159 29.97 1.50 -4.87
N GLU A 160 30.47 0.45 -5.51
CA GLU A 160 30.40 0.24 -6.96
C GLU A 160 28.96 0.26 -7.49
N ASN A 161 28.04 -0.43 -6.80
CA ASN A 161 26.64 -0.46 -7.20
C ASN A 161 25.95 0.90 -6.94
N ARG A 162 26.26 1.58 -5.82
CA ARG A 162 25.75 2.93 -5.56
C ARG A 162 26.23 3.92 -6.62
N LEU A 163 27.47 3.77 -7.11
CA LEU A 163 28.02 4.55 -8.21
C LEU A 163 27.29 4.28 -9.53
N ALA A 164 27.10 3.01 -9.87
CA ALA A 164 26.38 2.60 -11.09
C ALA A 164 24.94 3.13 -11.11
N ILE A 165 24.25 3.12 -9.96
CA ILE A 165 22.90 3.67 -9.83
C ILE A 165 22.92 5.20 -10.02
N ALA A 166 23.84 5.92 -9.37
CA ALA A 166 23.92 7.39 -9.48
C ALA A 166 24.14 7.85 -10.92
N LYS A 167 25.03 7.18 -11.63
CA LYS A 167 25.27 7.42 -13.05
C LYS A 167 24.02 7.09 -13.88
N GLY A 168 23.47 5.90 -13.71
CA GLY A 168 22.42 5.40 -14.58
C GLY A 168 21.05 6.05 -14.38
N CYS A 169 20.74 6.56 -13.19
CA CYS A 169 19.49 7.30 -12.96
C CYS A 169 19.57 8.77 -13.41
N GLY A 170 20.79 9.29 -13.63
CA GLY A 170 21.07 10.67 -14.01
C GLY A 170 21.26 11.62 -12.83
N PHE A 171 21.59 11.11 -11.64
CA PHE A 171 21.87 11.96 -10.47
C PHE A 171 23.18 12.75 -10.64
N GLN A 172 24.21 12.13 -11.20
CA GLN A 172 25.47 12.80 -11.52
C GLN A 172 25.29 13.92 -12.56
N ASP A 173 24.44 13.70 -13.56
CA ASP A 173 24.11 14.71 -14.58
C ASP A 173 23.41 15.92 -13.95
N TYR A 174 22.48 15.67 -13.02
CA TYR A 174 21.79 16.71 -12.26
C TYR A 174 22.77 17.58 -11.45
N LEU A 175 23.70 16.95 -10.73
CA LEU A 175 24.72 17.68 -9.96
C LEU A 175 25.63 18.49 -10.89
N SER A 176 26.05 17.90 -12.01
CA SER A 176 26.91 18.56 -13.00
C SER A 176 26.25 19.75 -13.69
N ALA A 177 24.92 19.76 -13.78
CA ALA A 177 24.17 20.89 -14.29
C ALA A 177 24.00 22.03 -13.26
N SER A 178 24.21 21.74 -11.97
CA SER A 178 23.85 22.65 -10.87
C SER A 178 25.04 23.17 -10.08
N TYR A 179 26.18 22.46 -10.09
CA TYR A 179 27.33 22.74 -9.22
C TYR A 179 28.66 22.46 -9.92
N SER A 180 29.69 23.22 -9.56
CA SER A 180 31.09 22.79 -9.72
C SER A 180 31.49 21.79 -8.61
N VAL A 181 32.60 21.06 -8.80
CA VAL A 181 33.14 20.15 -7.76
C VAL A 181 33.51 20.92 -6.49
N GLU A 182 34.11 22.11 -6.65
CA GLU A 182 34.52 22.98 -5.55
C GLU A 182 33.32 23.50 -4.75
N GLU A 183 32.25 23.92 -5.44
CA GLU A 183 31.01 24.36 -4.80
C GLU A 183 30.36 23.24 -4.01
N LEU A 184 30.28 22.04 -4.61
CA LEU A 184 29.69 20.88 -3.96
C LEU A 184 30.48 20.47 -2.71
N ASN A 185 31.82 20.43 -2.81
CA ASN A 185 32.73 20.17 -1.69
C ASN A 185 32.56 21.20 -0.56
N LEU A 186 32.41 22.48 -0.90
CA LEU A 186 32.24 23.55 0.08
C LEU A 186 30.88 23.45 0.80
N ILE A 187 29.78 23.30 0.06
CA ILE A 187 28.41 23.31 0.61
C ILE A 187 28.15 22.03 1.43
N TYR A 188 28.50 20.88 0.87
CA TYR A 188 28.17 19.56 1.42
C TYR A 188 29.31 18.93 2.22
N LYS A 189 30.43 19.64 2.39
CA LYS A 189 31.61 19.18 3.15
C LYS A 189 32.12 17.82 2.67
N CYS A 190 32.13 17.61 1.35
CA CYS A 190 32.69 16.42 0.71
C CYS A 190 34.10 16.67 0.16
N ASN A 191 34.79 15.60 -0.23
CA ASN A 191 36.16 15.62 -0.75
C ASN A 191 36.23 14.91 -2.11
N LEU A 192 35.45 15.39 -3.08
CA LEU A 192 35.38 14.83 -4.43
C LEU A 192 36.46 15.45 -5.32
N ASN A 193 37.10 14.65 -6.17
CA ASN A 193 37.95 15.16 -7.25
C ASN A 193 37.15 15.36 -8.54
N SER A 194 36.04 14.62 -8.70
CA SER A 194 35.15 14.70 -9.85
C SER A 194 33.71 14.37 -9.46
N LEU A 195 32.74 14.98 -10.14
CA LEU A 195 31.32 14.63 -9.99
C LEU A 195 31.01 13.20 -10.46
N ASN A 196 31.87 12.62 -11.31
CA ASN A 196 31.75 11.23 -11.73
C ASN A 196 32.03 10.23 -10.60
N GLU A 197 32.61 10.67 -9.47
CA GLU A 197 32.84 9.84 -8.28
C GLU A 197 31.63 9.82 -7.34
N VAL A 198 30.61 10.67 -7.58
CA VAL A 198 29.44 10.77 -6.71
C VAL A 198 28.62 9.49 -6.79
N VAL A 199 28.38 8.88 -5.64
CA VAL A 199 27.49 7.73 -5.47
C VAL A 199 26.12 8.18 -4.95
N ILE A 200 25.11 7.31 -5.02
CA ILE A 200 23.82 7.56 -4.35
C ILE A 200 24.08 7.72 -2.86
N PRO A 201 23.82 8.88 -2.23
CA PRO A 201 24.12 9.10 -0.81
C PRO A 201 23.27 8.25 0.14
N LEU A 202 23.80 7.97 1.34
CA LEU A 202 23.05 7.41 2.47
C LEU A 202 22.28 8.51 3.20
N PHE A 203 21.25 8.12 3.97
CA PHE A 203 20.36 9.07 4.66
C PHE A 203 21.07 10.03 5.62
N ASN A 204 22.22 9.62 6.16
CA ASN A 204 23.03 10.39 7.11
C ASN A 204 24.16 11.18 6.45
N GLU A 205 24.27 11.17 5.11
CA GLU A 205 25.28 11.92 4.36
C GLU A 205 24.72 13.27 3.89
N ALA A 206 25.54 14.33 3.90
CA ALA A 206 25.09 15.69 3.58
C ALA A 206 24.48 15.82 2.16
N LEU A 207 25.06 15.11 1.18
CA LEU A 207 24.59 15.07 -0.21
C LEU A 207 23.19 14.45 -0.39
N PHE A 208 22.65 13.78 0.64
CA PHE A 208 21.30 13.21 0.59
C PHE A 208 20.21 14.26 0.31
N LYS A 209 20.44 15.50 0.73
CA LYS A 209 19.58 16.64 0.41
C LYS A 209 19.43 16.87 -1.09
N GLU A 210 20.51 16.78 -1.86
CA GLU A 210 20.45 16.90 -3.32
C GLU A 210 19.76 15.70 -3.96
N LEU A 211 19.91 14.51 -3.39
CA LEU A 211 19.20 13.33 -3.88
C LEU A 211 17.68 13.48 -3.71
N HIS A 212 17.21 14.11 -2.63
CA HIS A 212 15.79 14.48 -2.48
C HIS A 212 15.31 15.44 -3.57
N PHE A 213 16.05 16.52 -3.83
CA PHE A 213 15.68 17.47 -4.88
C PHE A 213 15.68 16.82 -6.26
N PHE A 214 16.68 15.99 -6.55
CA PHE A 214 16.71 15.19 -7.76
C PHE A 214 15.49 14.27 -7.87
N PHE A 215 15.11 13.60 -6.77
CA PHE A 215 13.96 12.71 -6.77
C PHE A 215 12.67 13.46 -7.09
N ASP A 216 12.39 14.53 -6.32
CA ASP A 216 11.13 15.29 -6.42
C ASP A 216 11.01 16.06 -7.75
N ASN A 217 12.12 16.57 -8.31
CA ASN A 217 12.10 17.42 -9.52
C ASN A 217 12.44 16.70 -10.82
N ILE A 218 13.09 15.54 -10.78
CA ILE A 218 13.60 14.89 -12.01
C ILE A 218 13.13 13.44 -12.07
N TYR A 219 13.50 12.63 -11.09
CA TYR A 219 13.23 11.19 -11.11
C TYR A 219 11.72 10.91 -11.21
N LEU A 220 10.96 11.56 -10.34
CA LEU A 220 9.53 11.42 -10.27
C LEU A 220 8.82 11.95 -11.53
N LEU A 221 9.23 13.11 -12.02
CA LEU A 221 8.68 13.68 -13.26
C LEU A 221 8.84 12.74 -14.44
N LYS A 222 9.96 12.03 -14.53
CA LYS A 222 10.20 11.03 -15.57
C LYS A 222 9.21 9.85 -15.45
N ILE A 223 8.92 9.37 -14.24
CA ILE A 223 7.93 8.30 -14.02
C ILE A 223 6.53 8.78 -14.40
N ILE A 224 6.13 9.96 -13.92
CA ILE A 224 4.82 10.55 -14.22
C ILE A 224 4.67 10.70 -15.74
N SER A 225 5.67 11.24 -16.42
CA SER A 225 5.66 11.41 -17.88
C SER A 225 5.55 10.09 -18.63
N LEU A 226 6.28 9.06 -18.20
CA LEU A 226 6.23 7.75 -18.83
C LEU A 226 4.88 7.05 -18.61
N THR A 227 4.29 7.22 -17.43
CA THR A 227 2.95 6.69 -17.13
C THR A 227 1.88 7.41 -17.94
N LYS A 228 1.95 8.74 -18.03
CA LYS A 228 1.07 9.56 -18.89
C LYS A 228 1.14 9.15 -20.36
N PHE A 229 2.35 8.89 -20.86
CA PHE A 229 2.55 8.38 -22.22
C PHE A 229 1.88 7.01 -22.46
N ALA A 230 1.75 6.19 -21.42
CA ALA A 230 1.10 4.89 -21.53
C ALA A 230 -0.43 4.98 -21.58
N LEU A 231 -1.02 5.96 -20.90
CA LEU A 231 -2.46 6.13 -20.75
C LEU A 231 -3.11 6.72 -22.02
N LYS A 232 -4.32 6.28 -22.34
CA LYS A 232 -5.14 6.83 -23.44
C LYS A 232 -5.58 8.26 -23.16
N HIS A 233 -5.83 8.57 -21.90
CA HIS A 233 -6.18 9.89 -21.42
C HIS A 233 -5.06 10.35 -20.48
N ASP A 234 -4.44 11.50 -20.78
CA ASP A 234 -3.34 12.11 -19.99
C ASP A 234 -3.82 12.62 -18.62
N ASP A 235 -4.40 11.73 -17.82
CA ASP A 235 -5.18 12.03 -16.65
C ASP A 235 -4.80 11.06 -15.52
N ILE A 236 -3.73 11.44 -14.82
CA ILE A 236 -3.21 10.74 -13.67
C ILE A 236 -3.16 11.68 -12.47
N VAL A 237 -3.64 11.19 -11.33
CA VAL A 237 -3.52 11.84 -10.04
C VAL A 237 -2.16 11.46 -9.46
N TYR A 238 -1.46 12.43 -8.88
CA TYR A 238 -0.21 12.17 -8.18
C TYR A 238 -0.27 12.72 -6.76
N GLU A 239 0.13 11.88 -5.82
CA GLU A 239 0.25 12.25 -4.42
C GLU A 239 1.64 12.77 -4.10
N HIS A 240 1.68 13.99 -3.58
CA HIS A 240 2.92 14.65 -3.24
C HIS A 240 3.42 14.27 -1.86
N ARG A 241 4.73 14.11 -1.78
CA ARG A 241 5.47 14.02 -0.53
C ARG A 241 5.33 15.33 0.25
N ILE A 242 4.89 15.22 1.50
CA ILE A 242 4.79 16.36 2.42
C ILE A 242 5.45 16.06 3.79
N ASP A 243 6.23 14.99 3.88
CA ASP A 243 7.04 14.60 5.06
C ASP A 243 8.26 15.49 5.23
N SER A 244 8.56 15.95 6.44
CA SER A 244 9.78 16.73 6.70
C SER A 244 10.98 15.81 6.86
N ASP A 245 12.09 16.11 6.18
CA ASP A 245 13.33 15.34 6.31
C ASP A 245 14.28 16.02 7.28
N LEU A 246 15.07 15.23 8.02
CA LEU A 246 16.15 15.77 8.84
C LEU A 246 17.38 16.04 7.96
N SER A 247 17.88 17.27 8.02
CA SER A 247 19.13 17.68 7.40
C SER A 247 20.31 17.02 8.11
N ALA A 248 21.14 16.29 7.36
CA ALA A 248 22.38 15.71 7.88
C ALA A 248 23.47 16.76 8.20
N ILE A 249 23.31 18.01 7.74
CA ILE A 249 24.30 19.07 7.93
C ILE A 249 24.18 19.72 9.30
N ASP A 250 22.96 20.00 9.74
CA ASP A 250 22.66 20.79 10.94
C ASP A 250 21.55 20.20 11.82
N GLY A 251 20.96 19.07 11.44
CA GLY A 251 19.89 18.41 12.17
C GLY A 251 18.53 19.13 12.10
N SER A 252 18.41 20.19 11.28
CA SER A 252 17.14 20.89 11.09
C SER A 252 16.13 20.05 10.32
N LEU A 253 14.85 20.25 10.58
CA LEU A 253 13.78 19.70 9.72
C LEU A 253 13.65 20.58 8.48
N ASP A 254 14.02 20.03 7.33
CA ASP A 254 13.81 20.68 6.05
C ASP A 254 12.39 20.38 5.55
N SER A 255 11.58 21.43 5.47
CA SER A 255 10.22 21.39 4.93
C SER A 255 10.15 21.99 3.51
N ASN A 256 11.29 22.26 2.87
CA ASN A 256 11.31 22.83 1.52
C ASN A 256 11.08 21.75 0.46
N TYR A 257 9.82 21.38 0.29
CA TYR A 257 9.35 20.61 -0.86
C TYR A 257 9.50 21.44 -2.13
N SER A 258 10.17 20.90 -3.15
CA SER A 258 10.21 21.54 -4.46
C SER A 258 8.87 21.38 -5.18
N LYS A 259 7.96 22.33 -4.92
CA LYS A 259 6.59 22.35 -5.46
C LYS A 259 6.47 23.09 -6.80
N LYS A 260 7.59 23.52 -7.41
CA LYS A 260 7.58 24.58 -8.43
C LYS A 260 7.13 24.14 -9.83
N HIS A 261 6.95 22.85 -10.12
CA HIS A 261 6.81 22.39 -11.51
C HIS A 261 5.71 21.34 -11.80
N ILE A 262 4.90 20.93 -10.81
CA ILE A 262 3.89 19.85 -11.00
C ILE A 262 2.48 20.38 -10.81
N LYS A 263 1.56 19.97 -11.69
CA LYS A 263 0.12 20.07 -11.46
C LYS A 263 -0.23 19.07 -10.36
N VAL A 264 -0.62 19.60 -9.21
CA VAL A 264 -0.72 18.84 -7.97
C VAL A 264 -2.16 18.46 -7.67
N ASP A 265 -2.44 17.16 -7.53
CA ASP A 265 -3.80 16.64 -7.37
C ASP A 265 -4.07 15.98 -6.00
N ALA A 266 -3.07 15.40 -5.31
CA ALA A 266 -3.28 14.70 -4.03
C ALA A 266 -2.17 14.84 -2.96
N ILE A 267 -2.52 14.56 -1.70
CA ILE A 267 -1.67 14.43 -0.50
C ILE A 267 -2.20 13.32 0.42
N TYR A 268 -1.47 12.92 1.45
CA TYR A 268 -1.97 12.20 2.62
C TYR A 268 -2.01 13.13 3.83
N TYR A 269 -2.60 12.68 4.92
CA TYR A 269 -2.52 13.33 6.22
C TYR A 269 -2.27 12.30 7.30
N HIS A 270 -1.30 12.58 8.17
CA HIS A 270 -1.23 12.01 9.50
C HIS A 270 -0.86 13.10 10.51
N PRO A 271 -1.12 12.91 11.82
CA PRO A 271 -0.97 13.97 12.82
C PRO A 271 0.47 14.43 13.07
N MET A 272 1.46 13.74 12.49
CA MET A 272 2.88 13.97 12.77
C MET A 272 3.63 14.68 11.65
N ILE A 273 2.92 15.12 10.60
CA ILE A 273 3.54 15.84 9.48
C ILE A 273 4.19 17.12 10.00
N GLY A 274 5.52 17.19 9.96
CA GLY A 274 6.27 18.36 10.44
C GLY A 274 6.29 18.54 11.97
N GLU A 275 6.03 17.47 12.74
CA GLU A 275 6.03 17.49 14.21
C GLU A 275 6.95 16.39 14.78
N LYS A 276 7.41 16.55 16.04
CA LYS A 276 8.32 15.58 16.68
C LYS A 276 7.61 14.29 17.10
N SER A 277 8.22 13.13 16.86
CA SER A 277 7.67 11.79 17.14
C SER A 277 7.40 11.54 18.63
N ASN A 278 6.19 11.88 19.10
CA ASN A 278 5.54 11.51 20.39
C ASN A 278 4.53 12.57 20.91
N LYS A 279 4.33 13.69 20.19
CA LYS A 279 3.40 14.73 20.62
C LYS A 279 1.98 14.17 20.81
N ALA A 280 1.42 14.36 22.01
CA ALA A 280 0.02 14.08 22.30
C ALA A 280 -0.79 15.35 22.03
N PHE A 281 -1.57 15.35 20.95
CA PHE A 281 -2.44 16.47 20.60
C PHE A 281 -3.70 16.51 21.48
N THR A 282 -4.10 17.71 21.87
CA THR A 282 -5.51 18.01 22.18
C THR A 282 -6.34 18.04 20.89
N ALA A 283 -7.67 17.95 20.99
CA ALA A 283 -8.55 18.05 19.83
C ALA A 283 -8.31 19.34 19.03
N ARG A 284 -8.22 20.49 19.73
CA ARG A 284 -7.98 21.79 19.11
C ARG A 284 -6.64 21.85 18.37
N GLU A 285 -5.57 21.38 19.01
CA GLU A 285 -4.25 21.36 18.35
C GLU A 285 -4.25 20.45 17.11
N ALA A 286 -4.94 19.30 17.16
CA ALA A 286 -5.05 18.41 16.00
C ALA A 286 -5.84 19.07 14.85
N ILE A 287 -6.93 19.79 15.15
CA ILE A 287 -7.73 20.54 14.17
C ILE A 287 -6.91 21.68 13.54
N ASP A 288 -6.23 22.46 14.38
CA ASP A 288 -5.37 23.57 13.92
C ASP A 288 -4.21 23.04 13.06
N HIS A 289 -3.64 21.89 13.45
CA HIS A 289 -2.59 21.21 12.69
C HIS A 289 -3.07 20.71 11.33
N PHE A 290 -4.21 20.00 11.26
CA PHE A 290 -4.83 19.60 10.00
C PHE A 290 -5.06 20.80 9.08
N SER A 291 -5.62 21.88 9.63
CA SER A 291 -5.86 23.14 8.92
C SER A 291 -4.57 23.72 8.36
N LYS A 292 -3.50 23.74 9.17
CA LYS A 292 -2.18 24.21 8.74
C LYS A 292 -1.61 23.37 7.60
N VAL A 293 -1.71 22.04 7.66
CA VAL A 293 -1.19 21.14 6.61
C VAL A 293 -1.90 21.41 5.29
N VAL A 294 -3.24 21.37 5.27
CA VAL A 294 -4.04 21.60 4.05
C VAL A 294 -3.80 23.00 3.47
N ASN A 295 -3.81 24.04 4.30
CA ASN A 295 -3.65 25.41 3.83
C ASN A 295 -2.21 25.71 3.38
N SER A 296 -1.21 25.21 4.09
CA SER A 296 0.20 25.35 3.69
C SER A 296 0.46 24.63 2.36
N PHE A 297 -0.20 23.49 2.13
CA PHE A 297 -0.09 22.81 0.86
C PHE A 297 -0.68 23.64 -0.28
N ARG A 298 -1.93 24.12 -0.13
CA ARG A 298 -2.63 24.94 -1.12
C ARG A 298 -1.89 26.22 -1.47
N ALA A 299 -1.34 26.91 -0.47
CA ALA A 299 -0.59 28.15 -0.68
C ALA A 299 0.65 27.96 -1.56
N ASN A 300 1.22 26.75 -1.54
CA ASN A 300 2.44 26.41 -2.27
C ASN A 300 2.20 25.60 -3.56
N SER A 301 0.95 25.24 -3.90
CA SER A 301 0.66 24.52 -5.14
C SER A 301 0.51 25.50 -6.31
N VAL A 302 1.11 25.17 -7.47
CA VAL A 302 1.13 26.06 -8.65
C VAL A 302 -0.28 26.42 -9.13
N GLN A 303 -1.22 25.47 -9.03
CA GLN A 303 -2.59 25.66 -9.50
C GLN A 303 -3.54 26.18 -8.41
N ARG A 304 -3.10 26.23 -7.14
CA ARG A 304 -3.92 26.55 -5.96
C ARG A 304 -5.24 25.76 -5.88
N GLY A 305 -5.31 24.62 -6.57
CA GLY A 305 -6.46 23.74 -6.60
C GLY A 305 -6.70 23.07 -5.25
N LEU A 306 -7.89 22.51 -5.08
CA LEU A 306 -8.25 21.77 -3.87
C LEU A 306 -7.61 20.37 -3.92
N PRO A 307 -6.67 20.03 -3.01
CA PRO A 307 -6.06 18.71 -2.98
C PRO A 307 -7.10 17.64 -2.69
N PHE A 308 -6.90 16.44 -3.23
CA PHE A 308 -7.47 15.22 -2.68
C PHE A 308 -6.61 14.71 -1.54
N ILE A 309 -7.20 14.29 -0.43
CA ILE A 309 -6.46 13.62 0.64
C ILE A 309 -6.57 12.11 0.43
N ASP A 310 -5.57 11.42 -0.12
CA ASP A 310 -5.58 9.97 -0.35
C ASP A 310 -5.85 9.17 0.94
N GLN A 311 -5.18 9.57 2.01
CA GLN A 311 -5.27 8.93 3.32
C GLN A 311 -5.45 9.96 4.42
N LEU A 312 -6.66 10.06 4.95
CA LEU A 312 -6.96 10.79 6.17
C LEU A 312 -6.71 9.89 7.38
N ASN A 313 -5.46 9.81 7.84
CA ASN A 313 -5.08 8.93 8.94
C ASN A 313 -5.41 9.53 10.32
N PHE A 314 -6.69 9.50 10.69
CA PHE A 314 -7.17 9.93 12.01
C PHE A 314 -7.05 8.82 13.07
N HIS A 315 -6.99 7.56 12.67
CA HIS A 315 -6.77 6.43 13.56
C HIS A 315 -5.69 5.51 12.98
N ILE A 316 -4.61 5.33 13.72
CA ILE A 316 -3.59 4.32 13.43
C ILE A 316 -3.33 3.56 14.72
N SER A 317 -3.72 2.29 14.74
CA SER A 317 -3.24 1.33 15.75
C SER A 317 -2.18 0.46 15.11
N ASN A 318 -0.92 0.88 15.21
CA ASN A 318 0.24 0.07 14.83
C ASN A 318 1.00 -0.38 16.09
N PRO A 319 0.78 -1.62 16.57
CA PRO A 319 1.47 -2.18 17.73
C PRO A 319 3.01 -2.16 17.62
N GLN A 320 3.57 -2.16 16.41
CA GLN A 320 5.02 -2.11 16.20
C GLN A 320 5.60 -0.71 16.45
N TYR A 321 4.76 0.32 16.34
CA TYR A 321 5.13 1.71 16.58
C TYR A 321 4.13 2.35 17.54
N PRO A 322 4.05 1.87 18.80
CA PRO A 322 3.05 2.32 19.76
C PRO A 322 3.21 3.81 20.14
N ASN A 323 4.42 4.34 19.92
CA ASN A 323 4.79 5.73 20.17
C ASN A 323 4.66 6.61 18.91
N PHE A 324 4.23 6.07 17.77
CA PHE A 324 3.93 6.88 16.61
C PHE A 324 2.76 7.81 16.95
N GLY A 325 2.95 9.11 16.74
CA GLY A 325 1.97 10.08 17.18
C GLY A 325 0.65 9.91 16.43
N ARG A 326 -0.42 9.94 17.20
CA ARG A 326 -1.77 9.57 16.79
C ARG A 326 -2.77 10.50 17.44
N ILE A 327 -3.91 10.68 16.77
CA ILE A 327 -5.08 11.28 17.41
C ILE A 327 -5.65 10.20 18.32
N LYS A 328 -5.71 10.49 19.62
CA LYS A 328 -6.19 9.50 20.59
C LYS A 328 -7.67 9.21 20.36
N PRO A 329 -8.13 7.96 20.56
CA PRO A 329 -9.54 7.58 20.40
C PRO A 329 -10.50 8.53 21.12
N GLU A 330 -10.13 8.96 22.34
CA GLU A 330 -10.98 9.84 23.18
C GLU A 330 -11.32 11.19 22.52
N ILE A 331 -10.50 11.69 21.59
CA ILE A 331 -10.69 12.99 20.94
C ILE A 331 -11.11 12.87 19.46
N HIS A 332 -11.38 11.66 18.97
CA HIS A 332 -11.78 11.43 17.57
C HIS A 332 -13.03 12.22 17.21
N ASN A 333 -14.00 12.25 18.10
CA ASN A 333 -15.28 12.93 17.87
C ASN A 333 -15.10 14.43 17.64
N ASP A 334 -14.35 15.07 18.52
CA ASP A 334 -14.06 16.50 18.45
C ASP A 334 -13.19 16.82 17.25
N PHE A 335 -12.15 16.01 16.98
CA PHE A 335 -11.28 16.19 15.83
C PHE A 335 -12.04 16.08 14.50
N LEU A 336 -12.74 14.97 14.25
CA LEU A 336 -13.44 14.71 13.00
C LEU A 336 -14.55 15.74 12.74
N SER A 337 -15.27 16.14 13.79
CA SER A 337 -16.28 17.21 13.68
C SER A 337 -15.63 18.56 13.41
N GLY A 338 -14.49 18.85 14.06
CA GLY A 338 -13.79 20.12 13.96
C GLY A 338 -13.08 20.34 12.63
N ILE A 339 -12.63 19.29 11.94
CA ILE A 339 -12.00 19.42 10.62
C ILE A 339 -13.00 19.57 9.47
N LEU A 340 -14.29 19.29 9.69
CA LEU A 340 -15.32 19.30 8.63
C LEU A 340 -15.35 20.60 7.80
N PRO A 341 -15.23 21.81 8.36
CA PRO A 341 -15.20 23.05 7.58
C PRO A 341 -14.00 23.13 6.63
N VAL A 342 -12.82 22.71 7.09
CA VAL A 342 -11.60 22.70 6.27
C VAL A 342 -11.62 21.56 5.25
N LEU A 343 -12.15 20.40 5.63
CA LEU A 343 -12.27 19.24 4.76
C LEU A 343 -13.16 19.57 3.56
N SER A 344 -14.35 20.13 3.81
CA SER A 344 -15.33 20.50 2.78
C SER A 344 -14.90 21.66 1.88
N SER A 345 -14.32 22.73 2.43
CA SER A 345 -13.96 23.93 1.66
C SER A 345 -12.50 23.95 1.17
N GLY A 346 -11.66 23.10 1.74
CA GLY A 346 -10.22 23.08 1.52
C GLY A 346 -9.71 21.87 0.74
N THR A 347 -10.56 20.92 0.37
CA THR A 347 -10.17 19.71 -0.37
C THR A 347 -11.17 19.38 -1.48
N SER A 348 -10.76 18.58 -2.47
CA SER A 348 -11.65 18.03 -3.50
C SER A 348 -12.22 16.66 -3.10
N GLY A 349 -11.89 16.19 -1.91
CA GLY A 349 -12.23 14.88 -1.41
C GLY A 349 -11.20 14.31 -0.46
N TYR A 350 -11.56 13.18 0.13
CA TYR A 350 -10.66 12.41 0.98
C TYR A 350 -10.89 10.92 0.81
N GLY A 351 -9.84 10.16 1.10
CA GLY A 351 -9.83 8.73 1.26
C GLY A 351 -9.45 8.36 2.68
N ILE A 352 -9.85 7.15 3.09
CA ILE A 352 -9.34 6.49 4.28
C ILE A 352 -8.56 5.25 3.87
N TRP A 353 -7.65 4.79 4.74
CA TRP A 353 -6.84 3.62 4.46
C TRP A 353 -7.63 2.31 4.38
N GLY A 354 -8.83 2.26 4.93
CA GLY A 354 -9.70 1.10 4.84
C GLY A 354 -10.80 1.20 5.87
N ILE A 355 -11.95 0.62 5.57
CA ILE A 355 -13.10 0.67 6.48
C ILE A 355 -13.08 -0.49 7.49
N PHE A 356 -12.46 -1.62 7.11
CA PHE A 356 -12.33 -2.82 7.93
C PHE A 356 -10.97 -2.85 8.61
N ASP A 357 -10.93 -3.38 9.83
CA ASP A 357 -9.69 -3.87 10.42
C ASP A 357 -9.11 -5.00 9.57
N TRP A 358 -7.79 -5.10 9.57
CA TRP A 358 -7.07 -6.00 8.68
C TRP A 358 -5.85 -6.61 9.37
N THR A 359 -5.35 -7.71 8.82
CA THR A 359 -4.13 -8.37 9.29
C THR A 359 -3.03 -8.27 8.24
N ASN A 360 -1.78 -8.15 8.68
CA ASN A 360 -0.64 -8.34 7.79
C ASN A 360 -0.38 -9.82 7.55
N ASP A 361 -1.38 -10.47 6.94
CA ASP A 361 -1.37 -11.90 6.64
C ASP A 361 -0.15 -12.26 5.79
N LYS A 362 0.60 -13.25 6.26
CA LYS A 362 1.84 -13.74 5.65
C LYS A 362 1.62 -14.96 4.75
N VAL A 363 0.44 -15.55 4.78
CA VAL A 363 0.11 -16.74 4.00
C VAL A 363 -0.11 -16.37 2.54
N PHE A 364 0.59 -17.04 1.64
CA PHE A 364 0.29 -16.94 0.21
C PHE A 364 -0.87 -17.86 -0.12
N ASN A 365 -1.88 -17.38 -0.86
CA ASN A 365 -2.99 -18.22 -1.30
C ASN A 365 -3.70 -18.97 -0.16
N GLY A 366 -3.89 -18.28 0.98
CA GLY A 366 -4.53 -18.85 2.16
C GLY A 366 -6.03 -19.14 2.01
N ALA A 367 -6.69 -18.55 1.00
CA ALA A 367 -8.10 -18.79 0.67
C ALA A 367 -8.28 -19.78 -0.49
N PHE A 368 -7.19 -20.39 -0.98
CA PHE A 368 -7.16 -21.41 -2.05
C PHE A 368 -7.81 -21.02 -3.39
N GLU A 369 -8.16 -19.75 -3.61
CA GLU A 369 -8.70 -19.26 -4.89
C GLU A 369 -7.67 -19.25 -6.04
N LEU A 370 -6.40 -19.61 -5.79
CA LEU A 370 -5.38 -19.89 -6.81
C LEU A 370 -5.04 -21.40 -6.84
N SER A 371 -6.02 -22.25 -6.55
CA SER A 371 -5.84 -23.68 -6.30
C SER A 371 -4.73 -23.93 -5.27
N LEU A 372 -3.78 -24.82 -5.53
CA LEU A 372 -2.65 -25.11 -4.63
C LEU A 372 -1.38 -24.27 -4.93
N LYS A 373 -1.46 -23.17 -5.68
CA LYS A 373 -0.28 -22.34 -5.94
C LYS A 373 0.37 -21.90 -4.62
N GLY A 374 1.66 -22.19 -4.45
CA GLY A 374 2.43 -21.89 -3.24
C GLY A 374 2.20 -22.85 -2.06
N TRP A 375 1.45 -23.93 -2.24
CA TRP A 375 1.24 -24.99 -1.25
C TRP A 375 1.76 -26.33 -1.77
N GLU A 376 2.32 -27.13 -0.88
CA GLU A 376 2.66 -28.53 -1.12
C GLU A 376 1.61 -29.41 -0.45
N SER A 377 1.09 -30.41 -1.18
CA SER A 377 0.09 -31.31 -0.62
C SER A 377 0.10 -32.70 -1.26
N SER A 378 -0.32 -33.72 -0.50
CA SER A 378 -0.27 -35.13 -0.90
C SER A 378 -1.59 -35.70 -1.43
N PHE A 379 -2.74 -35.35 -0.81
CA PHE A 379 -4.07 -35.83 -1.21
C PHE A 379 -5.14 -34.78 -0.96
N THR A 380 -5.58 -34.10 -2.01
CA THR A 380 -6.53 -33.00 -1.91
C THR A 380 -7.60 -33.03 -2.98
N GLU A 381 -8.77 -32.52 -2.62
CA GLU A 381 -9.82 -32.14 -3.56
C GLU A 381 -10.17 -30.67 -3.30
N GLU A 382 -10.43 -29.90 -4.36
CA GLU A 382 -10.89 -28.53 -4.26
C GLU A 382 -12.37 -28.49 -4.66
N LEU A 383 -13.21 -27.98 -3.76
CA LEU A 383 -14.65 -27.84 -4.00
C LEU A 383 -15.07 -26.43 -3.58
N ASP A 384 -15.54 -25.62 -4.54
CA ASP A 384 -16.05 -24.26 -4.29
C ASP A 384 -15.14 -23.40 -3.39
N ASN A 385 -13.84 -23.30 -3.75
CA ASN A 385 -12.79 -22.58 -2.99
C ASN A 385 -12.55 -23.12 -1.58
N THR A 386 -13.03 -24.33 -1.27
CA THR A 386 -12.73 -25.07 -0.04
C THR A 386 -11.76 -26.18 -0.36
N LEU A 387 -10.66 -26.24 0.38
CA LEU A 387 -9.69 -27.32 0.26
C LEU A 387 -10.10 -28.50 1.16
N ILE A 388 -10.21 -29.70 0.60
CA ILE A 388 -10.52 -30.92 1.34
C ILE A 388 -9.26 -31.75 1.47
N LEU A 389 -8.74 -31.87 2.70
CA LEU A 389 -7.66 -32.79 3.05
C LEU A 389 -8.27 -34.13 3.48
N ARG A 390 -7.93 -35.19 2.76
CA ARG A 390 -8.41 -36.56 3.00
C ARG A 390 -7.59 -37.27 4.09
N ASP A 391 -8.02 -38.45 4.49
CA ASP A 391 -7.29 -39.33 5.40
C ASP A 391 -5.83 -39.54 4.90
N GLY A 392 -4.85 -39.28 5.76
CA GLY A 392 -3.43 -39.36 5.45
C GLY A 392 -2.86 -38.15 4.69
N ALA A 393 -3.69 -37.15 4.34
CA ALA A 393 -3.25 -35.98 3.61
C ALA A 393 -2.37 -35.06 4.47
N THR A 394 -1.47 -34.35 3.79
CA THR A 394 -0.62 -33.30 4.34
C THR A 394 -0.77 -32.04 3.53
N LEU A 395 -0.65 -30.88 4.18
CA LEU A 395 -0.63 -29.57 3.54
C LEU A 395 0.48 -28.73 4.16
N PHE A 396 1.35 -28.20 3.33
CA PHE A 396 2.54 -27.49 3.77
C PHE A 396 2.74 -26.18 3.00
N GLN A 397 3.13 -25.13 3.71
CA GLN A 397 3.67 -23.91 3.10
C GLN A 397 4.77 -23.32 3.98
N LYS A 398 5.93 -23.05 3.37
CA LYS A 398 6.98 -22.25 3.99
C LYS A 398 6.65 -20.76 3.86
N LEU A 399 6.70 -20.03 4.98
CA LEU A 399 6.48 -18.59 4.99
C LEU A 399 7.70 -17.88 4.39
N LYS A 400 7.43 -16.91 3.51
CA LYS A 400 8.47 -16.03 2.94
C LYS A 400 9.18 -15.22 4.02
N GLU A 401 8.42 -14.75 5.00
CA GLU A 401 8.90 -14.01 6.17
C GLU A 401 8.48 -14.75 7.45
N PRO A 402 9.43 -15.33 8.19
CA PRO A 402 9.17 -15.85 9.52
C PRO A 402 8.54 -14.82 10.44
N LEU A 403 7.56 -15.25 11.23
CA LEU A 403 6.86 -14.37 12.15
C LEU A 403 7.09 -14.77 13.60
N LYS A 404 7.40 -13.79 14.46
CA LYS A 404 7.44 -13.95 15.91
C LYS A 404 6.09 -13.58 16.50
N GLU A 405 5.72 -14.23 17.59
CA GLU A 405 4.41 -14.04 18.26
C GLU A 405 3.26 -14.15 17.24
N ALA A 406 3.33 -15.19 16.41
CA ALA A 406 2.38 -15.43 15.35
C ALA A 406 1.08 -15.99 15.91
N ILE A 407 0.00 -15.61 15.25
CA ILE A 407 -1.34 -16.15 15.39
C ILE A 407 -1.62 -16.86 14.06
N LEU A 408 -1.84 -18.17 14.14
CA LEU A 408 -2.29 -19.00 13.03
C LEU A 408 -3.79 -19.21 13.18
N GLU A 409 -4.56 -18.67 12.24
CA GLU A 409 -6.00 -18.89 12.12
C GLU A 409 -6.26 -19.93 11.02
N VAL A 410 -7.02 -20.97 11.35
CA VAL A 410 -7.51 -21.95 10.37
C VAL A 410 -9.03 -21.98 10.46
N LYS A 411 -9.70 -21.52 9.40
CA LYS A 411 -11.14 -21.68 9.22
C LYS A 411 -11.36 -23.03 8.56
N CYS A 412 -11.95 -23.95 9.31
CA CYS A 412 -12.16 -25.31 8.86
C CYS A 412 -13.47 -25.89 9.37
N THR A 413 -13.94 -26.91 8.68
CA THR A 413 -15.08 -27.72 9.08
C THR A 413 -14.79 -29.19 8.79
N SER A 414 -15.62 -30.08 9.32
CA SER A 414 -15.62 -31.49 8.95
C SER A 414 -17.05 -32.01 8.97
N LYS A 415 -17.31 -32.99 8.10
CA LYS A 415 -18.55 -33.78 8.09
C LYS A 415 -18.37 -35.14 8.73
N ASP A 416 -17.16 -35.48 9.16
CA ASP A 416 -16.83 -36.78 9.72
C ASP A 416 -16.83 -36.72 11.24
N ASP A 417 -17.48 -37.68 11.88
CA ASP A 417 -17.55 -37.80 13.35
C ASP A 417 -16.22 -38.28 13.98
N PHE A 418 -15.21 -38.60 13.17
CA PHE A 418 -13.94 -39.24 13.59
C PHE A 418 -12.72 -38.58 12.96
N LEU A 419 -12.67 -37.25 13.01
CA LEU A 419 -11.55 -36.46 12.49
C LEU A 419 -10.37 -36.47 13.48
N HIS A 420 -9.17 -36.79 13.00
CA HIS A 420 -7.93 -36.59 13.76
C HIS A 420 -6.92 -35.89 12.86
N PHE A 421 -6.39 -34.75 13.30
CA PHE A 421 -5.40 -34.00 12.53
C PHE A 421 -4.46 -33.23 13.45
N SER A 422 -3.39 -32.68 12.88
CA SER A 422 -2.55 -31.70 13.55
C SER A 422 -2.36 -30.46 12.71
N VAL A 423 -2.11 -29.35 13.39
CA VAL A 423 -1.67 -28.09 12.81
C VAL A 423 -0.40 -27.68 13.55
N ASN A 424 0.73 -27.65 12.83
CA ASN A 424 2.06 -27.36 13.36
C ASN A 424 2.42 -28.18 14.61
N GLY A 425 2.00 -29.46 14.62
CA GLY A 425 2.24 -30.42 15.69
C GLY A 425 1.23 -30.39 16.85
N GLU A 426 0.35 -29.39 16.92
CA GLU A 426 -0.79 -29.38 17.86
C GLU A 426 -1.90 -30.28 17.33
N ARG A 427 -2.41 -31.20 18.15
CA ARG A 427 -3.39 -32.22 17.74
C ARG A 427 -4.82 -31.80 18.05
N PHE A 428 -5.72 -32.16 17.16
CA PHE A 428 -7.15 -31.86 17.22
C PHE A 428 -7.96 -33.10 16.82
N ASP A 429 -9.02 -33.37 17.58
CA ASP A 429 -9.93 -34.51 17.37
C ASP A 429 -11.31 -34.08 16.81
N GLU A 430 -11.53 -32.77 16.63
CA GLU A 430 -12.74 -32.19 16.07
C GLU A 430 -12.38 -30.92 15.28
N ALA A 431 -13.12 -30.63 14.21
CA ALA A 431 -12.98 -29.37 13.48
C ALA A 431 -13.80 -28.28 14.19
N ALA A 432 -13.12 -27.22 14.65
CA ALA A 432 -13.80 -25.99 15.02
C ALA A 432 -13.95 -25.09 13.79
N LYS A 433 -15.06 -24.35 13.70
CA LYS A 433 -15.28 -23.34 12.63
C LYS A 433 -14.09 -22.36 12.49
N LEU A 434 -13.38 -22.12 13.60
CA LEU A 434 -12.17 -21.33 13.64
C LEU A 434 -11.23 -21.89 14.71
N LEU A 435 -10.04 -22.30 14.30
CA LEU A 435 -8.92 -22.63 15.18
C LEU A 435 -7.99 -21.42 15.28
N ILE A 436 -7.54 -21.10 16.48
CA ILE A 436 -6.60 -20.00 16.73
C ILE A 436 -5.43 -20.54 17.54
N ILE A 437 -4.26 -20.61 16.92
CA ILE A 437 -3.04 -21.15 17.52
C ILE A 437 -2.05 -20.02 17.70
N LYS A 438 -1.53 -19.84 18.93
CA LYS A 438 -0.50 -18.84 19.24
C LYS A 438 0.88 -19.49 19.21
N CYS A 439 1.70 -19.07 18.26
CA CYS A 439 3.06 -19.57 18.07
C CYS A 439 4.08 -18.51 18.49
N LYS A 440 5.07 -18.89 19.31
CA LYS A 440 6.19 -17.98 19.65
C LYS A 440 6.99 -17.55 18.41
N LYS A 441 7.15 -18.48 17.47
CA LYS A 441 7.76 -18.27 16.18
C LYS A 441 7.15 -19.25 15.18
N LEU A 442 6.85 -18.79 13.98
CA LEU A 442 6.29 -19.59 12.90
C LEU A 442 7.07 -19.29 11.62
N ASN A 443 7.61 -20.33 10.99
CA ASN A 443 8.36 -20.23 9.72
C ASN A 443 7.66 -20.96 8.58
N GLU A 444 6.77 -21.87 8.92
CA GLU A 444 6.07 -22.77 8.02
C GLU A 444 4.76 -23.18 8.66
N ILE A 445 3.83 -23.57 7.81
CA ILE A 445 2.54 -24.13 8.17
C ILE A 445 2.58 -25.59 7.75
N ASP A 446 2.23 -26.47 8.67
CA ASP A 446 2.16 -27.91 8.43
C ASP A 446 0.81 -28.40 8.99
N ILE A 447 -0.03 -28.97 8.14
CA ILE A 447 -1.28 -29.60 8.53
C ILE A 447 -1.23 -31.05 8.09
N GLN A 448 -1.49 -31.97 9.01
CA GLN A 448 -1.55 -33.40 8.73
C GLN A 448 -2.86 -33.98 9.21
N VAL A 449 -3.61 -34.63 8.31
CA VAL A 449 -4.82 -35.37 8.65
C VAL A 449 -4.44 -36.84 8.88
N TYR A 450 -4.66 -37.33 10.08
CA TYR A 450 -4.42 -38.72 10.47
C TYR A 450 -5.63 -39.62 10.22
N LYS A 451 -6.84 -39.05 10.30
CA LYS A 451 -8.09 -39.77 10.08
C LYS A 451 -9.21 -38.83 9.69
N GLY A 452 -10.09 -39.26 8.79
CA GLY A 452 -11.25 -38.48 8.36
C GLY A 452 -10.91 -37.40 7.33
N ASN A 453 -11.85 -36.49 7.09
CA ASN A 453 -11.73 -35.41 6.10
C ASN A 453 -11.81 -34.04 6.78
N LEU A 454 -10.84 -33.17 6.48
CA LEU A 454 -10.81 -31.79 6.94
C LEU A 454 -11.08 -30.85 5.75
N SER A 455 -12.15 -30.07 5.85
CA SER A 455 -12.44 -28.98 4.91
C SER A 455 -11.83 -27.69 5.45
N ILE A 456 -11.01 -27.01 4.66
CA ILE A 456 -10.33 -25.77 5.01
C ILE A 456 -10.80 -24.66 4.08
N ASP A 457 -11.42 -23.63 4.65
CA ASP A 457 -11.92 -22.46 3.92
C ASP A 457 -10.85 -21.38 3.81
N LYS A 458 -10.06 -21.19 4.88
CA LYS A 458 -9.01 -20.17 4.94
C LYS A 458 -7.93 -20.47 5.96
N ILE A 459 -6.69 -20.18 5.61
CA ILE A 459 -5.55 -20.14 6.52
C ILE A 459 -4.95 -18.73 6.52
N SER A 460 -4.72 -18.17 7.71
CA SER A 460 -4.09 -16.87 7.89
C SER A 460 -3.03 -16.90 8.97
N VAL A 461 -1.93 -16.16 8.77
CA VAL A 461 -0.83 -16.02 9.74
C VAL A 461 -0.47 -14.56 9.88
N TYR A 462 -0.62 -14.03 11.08
CA TYR A 462 -0.29 -12.64 11.41
C TYR A 462 0.08 -12.51 12.88
N ASN A 463 0.62 -11.39 13.31
CA ASN A 463 1.01 -11.15 14.71
C ASN A 463 0.09 -10.15 15.40
N HIS A 464 -0.65 -9.36 14.64
CA HIS A 464 -1.64 -8.44 15.17
C HIS A 464 -2.69 -8.05 14.13
N VAL A 465 -3.79 -7.53 14.64
CA VAL A 465 -4.85 -6.88 13.87
C VAL A 465 -4.58 -5.38 13.88
N TYR A 466 -4.51 -4.79 12.70
CA TYR A 466 -4.47 -3.34 12.51
C TYR A 466 -5.90 -2.82 12.51
N SER A 467 -6.12 -1.72 13.23
CA SER A 467 -7.42 -1.05 13.22
C SER A 467 -7.35 0.27 12.48
N ASN A 468 -8.40 0.52 11.71
CA ASN A 468 -8.72 1.81 11.09
C ASN A 468 -9.77 2.57 11.92
N GLY A 469 -10.23 2.00 13.04
CA GLY A 469 -11.16 2.63 13.97
C GLY A 469 -12.63 2.57 13.54
N MET A 470 -12.96 2.01 12.37
CA MET A 470 -14.33 2.00 11.84
C MET A 470 -15.08 0.68 12.07
N LEU A 471 -14.70 -0.41 11.39
CA LEU A 471 -15.32 -1.72 11.60
C LEU A 471 -14.27 -2.78 11.98
N THR A 472 -14.64 -3.71 12.86
CA THR A 472 -13.81 -4.89 13.14
C THR A 472 -13.70 -5.81 11.91
N ARG A 473 -12.81 -6.81 11.98
CA ARG A 473 -12.74 -7.88 10.97
C ARG A 473 -14.08 -8.60 10.81
N ASP A 474 -14.86 -8.74 11.87
CA ASP A 474 -16.20 -9.34 11.83
C ASP A 474 -17.31 -8.33 11.48
N ARG A 475 -16.95 -7.17 10.90
CA ARG A 475 -17.88 -6.13 10.46
C ARG A 475 -18.71 -5.49 11.59
N VAL A 476 -18.22 -5.54 12.83
CA VAL A 476 -18.84 -4.84 13.96
C VAL A 476 -18.46 -3.35 13.90
N GLU A 477 -19.46 -2.48 13.83
CA GLU A 477 -19.25 -1.03 13.79
C GLU A 477 -18.74 -0.47 15.12
N ARG A 478 -17.84 0.52 15.03
CA ARG A 478 -17.38 1.35 16.14
C ARG A 478 -17.97 2.76 16.06
N GLU A 479 -17.87 3.50 17.16
CA GLU A 479 -18.38 4.87 17.26
C GLU A 479 -17.86 5.80 16.15
N THR A 480 -16.55 5.71 15.83
CA THR A 480 -15.93 6.51 14.76
C THR A 480 -16.58 6.28 13.39
N SER A 481 -17.17 5.10 13.17
CA SER A 481 -17.87 4.78 11.93
C SER A 481 -19.11 5.66 11.72
N GLN A 482 -19.86 5.93 12.79
CA GLN A 482 -21.05 6.78 12.75
C GLN A 482 -20.72 8.24 12.44
N LEU A 483 -19.55 8.70 12.89
CA LEU A 483 -19.07 10.05 12.58
C LEU A 483 -18.67 10.21 11.12
N ILE A 484 -17.96 9.24 10.55
CA ILE A 484 -17.63 9.25 9.12
C ILE A 484 -18.89 9.21 8.28
N LYS A 485 -19.91 8.40 8.66
CA LYS A 485 -21.24 8.45 8.03
C LYS A 485 -21.84 9.86 8.06
N LYS A 486 -21.77 10.54 9.20
CA LYS A 486 -22.27 11.92 9.36
C LYS A 486 -21.49 12.91 8.49
N ILE A 487 -20.16 12.81 8.44
CA ILE A 487 -19.31 13.61 7.55
C ILE A 487 -19.70 13.38 6.10
N ASN A 488 -19.81 12.13 5.67
CA ASN A 488 -20.13 11.77 4.29
C ASN A 488 -21.52 12.22 3.84
N LYS A 489 -22.48 12.36 4.78
CA LYS A 489 -23.80 12.95 4.54
C LYS A 489 -23.79 14.47 4.44
N ASN A 490 -22.84 15.13 5.11
CA ASN A 490 -22.78 16.59 5.23
C ASN A 490 -21.84 17.26 4.22
N ILE A 491 -21.05 16.49 3.46
CA ILE A 491 -20.20 17.00 2.37
C ILE A 491 -20.77 16.55 1.02
N ASN A 492 -21.04 17.53 0.16
CA ASN A 492 -21.54 17.37 -1.20
C ASN A 492 -20.46 17.64 -2.24
#